data_AF-A0A6P3J8T9-F1
#
_entry.id   AF-A0A6P3J8T9-F1
#
_cell.length_a   1.000
_cell.length_b   1.000
_cell.length_c   1.000
_cell.angle_alpha   90.00
_cell.angle_beta   90.00
_cell.angle_gamma   90.00
#
_symmetry.space_group_name_H-M   'P 1'
#
loop_
_entity.id
_entity.type
_entity.pdbx_description
1 polymer ?
#
loop_
_entity_poly.entity_id
_entity_poly.type
_entity_poly.pdbx_seq_one_letter_code
_entity_poly.pdbx_strand_id
1 'polypeptide(L)'
;MMSSTSNMKLGGLFLLASLLTLNTRLQAIGVCVEQCREDQDCAAGEKCVSNGCGHVCSPAPQATICSRECSEDRDCGRGKQCVQDGCQRVCSPLMSVGVCVDQCRGDQDCAAGEKCVSNGCGHVCSPAPQASICEFQCFRDRDCGAGRQCVSEGCNRVCSPAPEASIGICVQRCRGHWDCGAGERCIRRGCSRVCSPVRTAGVGICLDQCQGHRDCPAGSRCVSNGCGRVCSPTQDRRAEQRPGTCPRVPEGMFGTCNERCTGDGSCPPGQKCCSNGCGKSCQVPDLDFTISLDDK
;
A
#
# COMPACT_ATOMS: atom_id res chain seq x y z
N MET A 1 -33.40 68.36 15.18
CA MET A 1 -32.47 67.45 15.90
C MET A 1 -33.13 66.07 15.93
N MET A 2 -32.34 64.99 15.87
CA MET A 2 -32.70 63.59 15.48
C MET A 2 -32.53 63.38 13.97
N SER A 3 -31.72 62.46 13.42
CA SER A 3 -31.15 61.23 13.97
C SER A 3 -29.72 61.01 13.46
N SER A 4 -28.76 61.00 14.38
CA SER A 4 -27.50 60.25 14.22
C SER A 4 -27.71 58.82 14.72
N THR A 5 -26.89 57.90 14.20
CA THR A 5 -26.68 56.50 14.62
C THR A 5 -27.49 55.41 13.90
N SER A 6 -27.05 55.04 12.68
CA SER A 6 -27.28 53.68 12.14
C SER A 6 -26.23 53.34 11.08
N ASN A 7 -24.94 53.39 11.41
CA ASN A 7 -23.87 52.90 10.53
C ASN A 7 -22.68 52.28 11.28
N MET A 8 -22.84 51.89 12.55
CA MET A 8 -21.77 51.22 13.32
C MET A 8 -22.09 49.76 13.71
N LYS A 9 -23.31 49.27 13.45
CA LYS A 9 -23.67 47.87 13.75
C LYS A 9 -23.37 46.89 12.61
N LEU A 10 -23.37 47.34 11.35
CA LEU A 10 -23.18 46.44 10.20
C LEU A 10 -21.71 46.10 9.94
N GLY A 11 -20.78 47.03 10.19
CA GLY A 11 -19.33 46.80 10.05
C GLY A 11 -18.76 45.82 11.08
N GLY A 12 -19.26 45.85 12.32
CA GLY A 12 -18.85 44.90 13.37
C GLY A 12 -19.30 43.47 13.10
N LEU A 13 -20.51 43.30 12.54
CA LEU A 13 -21.01 41.99 12.11
C LEU A 13 -20.23 41.43 10.90
N PHE A 14 -19.80 42.27 9.96
CA PHE A 14 -18.96 41.84 8.84
C PHE A 14 -17.55 41.40 9.29
N LEU A 15 -16.95 42.10 10.26
CA LEU A 15 -15.66 41.70 10.86
C LEU A 15 -15.77 40.39 11.64
N LEU A 16 -16.83 40.21 12.44
CA LEU A 16 -17.10 38.95 13.14
C LEU A 16 -17.36 37.79 12.18
N ALA A 17 -18.15 38.00 11.12
CA ALA A 17 -18.39 37.00 10.08
C ALA A 17 -17.11 36.65 9.30
N SER A 18 -16.23 37.63 9.05
CA SER A 18 -14.93 37.40 8.41
C SER A 18 -13.95 36.65 9.32
N LEU A 19 -13.95 36.94 10.62
CA LEU A 19 -13.15 36.20 11.62
C LEU A 19 -13.67 34.77 11.82
N LEU A 20 -15.00 34.58 11.86
CA LEU A 20 -15.62 33.25 11.92
C LEU A 20 -15.34 32.44 10.66
N THR A 21 -15.40 33.05 9.48
CA THR A 21 -15.07 32.36 8.20
C THR A 21 -13.58 32.09 8.02
N LEU A 22 -12.70 32.92 8.61
CA LEU A 22 -11.26 32.65 8.65
C LEU A 22 -10.94 31.50 9.63
N ASN A 23 -11.66 31.41 10.75
CA ASN A 23 -11.54 30.31 11.73
C ASN A 23 -12.08 28.98 11.15
N THR A 24 -13.21 28.99 10.45
CA THR A 24 -13.71 27.79 9.75
C THR A 24 -12.83 27.36 8.58
N ARG A 25 -12.11 28.28 7.92
CA ARG A 25 -11.07 27.93 6.94
C ARG A 25 -9.79 27.38 7.56
N LEU A 26 -9.49 27.72 8.82
CA LEU A 26 -8.37 27.13 9.55
C LEU A 26 -8.67 25.70 10.04
N GLN A 27 -9.94 25.38 10.32
CA GLN A 27 -10.40 24.04 10.68
C GLN A 27 -10.47 23.05 9.49
N ALA A 28 -10.33 23.54 8.24
CA ALA A 28 -10.26 22.71 7.03
C ALA A 28 -8.82 22.35 6.61
N ILE A 29 -7.82 22.87 7.33
CA ILE A 29 -6.47 22.31 7.39
C ILE A 29 -6.59 21.22 8.47
N GLY A 30 -6.18 19.98 8.22
CA GLY A 30 -6.30 18.86 9.17
C GLY A 30 -5.49 19.06 10.46
N VAL A 31 -5.87 20.04 11.26
CA VAL A 31 -5.36 20.33 12.59
C VAL A 31 -6.23 19.51 13.52
N CYS A 32 -5.68 18.40 13.97
CA CYS A 32 -6.30 17.55 14.95
C CYS A 32 -6.53 18.35 16.25
N VAL A 33 -7.77 18.37 16.75
CA VAL A 33 -8.15 19.10 17.95
C VAL A 33 -8.09 18.13 19.13
N GLU A 34 -7.06 18.28 19.96
CA GLU A 34 -6.88 17.53 21.20
C GLU A 34 -7.54 18.31 22.36
N GLN A 35 -8.72 17.87 22.79
CA GLN A 35 -9.40 18.45 23.97
C GLN A 35 -9.01 17.74 25.27
N CYS A 36 -8.56 16.50 25.18
CA CYS A 36 -8.12 15.68 26.30
C CYS A 36 -7.01 14.74 25.84
N ARG A 37 -6.19 14.24 26.76
CA ARG A 37 -5.26 13.12 26.52
C ARG A 37 -5.67 11.90 27.34
N GLU A 38 -6.31 12.13 28.47
CA GLU A 38 -6.73 11.11 29.42
C GLU A 38 -8.09 11.48 30.02
N ASP A 39 -8.80 10.48 30.55
CA ASP A 39 -10.16 10.66 31.09
C ASP A 39 -10.23 11.71 32.21
N GLN A 40 -9.12 11.94 32.93
CA GLN A 40 -9.04 12.95 34.00
C GLN A 40 -9.02 14.40 33.50
N ASP A 41 -8.74 14.61 32.20
CA ASP A 41 -8.82 15.93 31.59
C ASP A 41 -10.29 16.34 31.34
N CYS A 42 -11.22 15.39 31.42
CA CYS A 42 -12.65 15.60 31.17
C CYS A 42 -13.44 15.85 32.45
N ALA A 43 -14.60 16.49 32.31
CA ALA A 43 -15.49 16.73 33.44
C ALA A 43 -16.05 15.41 34.01
N ALA A 44 -16.50 15.44 35.27
CA ALA A 44 -17.08 14.27 35.93
C ALA A 44 -18.24 13.69 35.11
N GLY A 45 -18.12 12.42 34.71
CA GLY A 45 -19.11 11.74 33.86
C GLY A 45 -18.80 11.76 32.36
N GLU A 46 -17.62 12.25 31.96
CA GLU A 46 -17.10 12.21 30.59
C GLU A 46 -15.87 11.29 30.49
N LYS A 47 -15.57 10.84 29.27
CA LYS A 47 -14.36 10.08 28.92
C LYS A 47 -13.69 10.67 27.69
N CYS A 48 -12.37 10.55 27.66
CA CYS A 48 -11.57 10.98 26.55
C CYS A 48 -11.61 9.92 25.44
N VAL A 49 -12.25 10.24 24.32
CA VAL A 49 -12.42 9.30 23.20
C VAL A 49 -11.75 9.83 21.94
N SER A 50 -11.07 8.95 21.20
CA SER A 50 -10.44 9.32 19.93
C SER A 50 -11.49 9.42 18.83
N ASN A 51 -11.52 10.54 18.11
CA ASN A 51 -12.40 10.75 16.95
C ASN A 51 -11.67 10.55 15.60
N GLY A 52 -10.48 9.94 15.62
CA GLY A 52 -9.67 9.66 14.44
C GLY A 52 -8.71 10.78 14.02
N CYS A 53 -8.91 12.02 14.48
CA CYS A 53 -7.96 13.13 14.32
C CYS A 53 -7.86 13.92 15.63
N GLY A 54 -7.72 13.22 16.75
CA GLY A 54 -7.58 13.81 18.08
C GLY A 54 -8.49 13.13 19.09
N HIS A 55 -8.51 13.65 20.32
CA HIS A 55 -9.38 13.17 21.38
C HIS A 55 -10.31 14.27 21.88
N VAL A 56 -11.55 13.86 22.15
CA VAL A 56 -12.62 14.74 22.59
C VAL A 56 -13.24 14.17 23.86
N CYS A 57 -13.60 15.03 24.82
CA CYS A 57 -14.39 14.62 25.97
C CYS A 57 -15.81 14.34 25.51
N SER A 58 -16.25 13.09 25.64
CA SER A 58 -17.62 12.69 25.37
C SER A 58 -18.26 12.19 26.66
N PRO A 59 -19.59 12.37 26.85
CA PRO A 59 -20.29 11.75 27.96
C PRO A 59 -19.91 10.28 28.04
N ALA A 60 -19.35 9.87 29.18
CA ALA A 60 -19.18 8.46 29.46
C ALA A 60 -20.57 7.84 29.26
N PRO A 61 -20.70 6.73 28.50
CA PRO A 61 -21.98 6.06 28.39
C PRO A 61 -22.44 5.86 29.83
N GLN A 62 -23.48 6.60 30.21
CA GLN A 62 -24.12 6.44 31.50
C GLN A 62 -24.30 4.94 31.61
N ALA A 63 -23.91 4.35 32.74
CA ALA A 63 -24.23 2.97 33.02
C ALA A 63 -25.74 2.86 32.84
N THR A 64 -26.17 2.50 31.64
CA THR A 64 -27.56 2.32 31.27
C THR A 64 -27.98 1.32 32.30
N ILE A 65 -28.90 1.71 33.18
CA ILE A 65 -29.47 0.81 34.17
C ILE A 65 -29.75 -0.49 33.42
N CYS A 66 -28.96 -1.53 33.72
CA CYS A 66 -28.95 -2.72 32.89
C CYS A 66 -30.29 -3.40 33.13
N SER A 67 -31.23 -3.20 32.21
CA SER A 67 -32.54 -3.82 32.29
C SER A 67 -32.35 -5.31 32.01
N ARG A 68 -32.70 -6.13 33.00
CA ARG A 68 -32.77 -7.59 32.87
C ARG A 68 -34.24 -7.96 32.73
N GLU A 69 -34.68 -8.17 31.49
CA GLU A 69 -36.01 -8.69 31.17
C GLU A 69 -36.07 -10.21 31.39
N CYS A 70 -34.95 -10.91 31.15
CA CYS A 70 -34.84 -12.36 31.32
C CYS A 70 -33.48 -12.74 31.93
N SER A 71 -33.43 -13.87 32.62
CA SER A 71 -32.20 -14.51 33.09
C SER A 71 -31.90 -15.78 32.31
N GLU A 72 -32.92 -16.50 31.87
CA GLU A 72 -32.85 -17.72 31.06
C GLU A 72 -34.01 -17.80 30.05
N ASP A 73 -33.90 -18.66 29.05
CA ASP A 73 -34.86 -18.75 27.94
C ASP A 73 -36.29 -19.03 28.39
N ARG A 74 -36.48 -19.68 29.54
CA ARG A 74 -37.81 -19.96 30.09
C ARG A 74 -38.54 -18.72 30.61
N ASP A 75 -37.81 -17.65 30.92
CA ASP A 75 -38.40 -16.37 31.29
C ASP A 75 -39.04 -15.71 30.06
N CYS A 76 -38.61 -16.12 28.88
CA CYS A 76 -39.16 -15.73 27.61
C CYS A 76 -40.27 -16.70 27.19
N GLY A 77 -41.47 -16.18 26.94
CA GLY A 77 -42.59 -17.00 26.44
C GLY A 77 -42.23 -17.77 25.15
N ARG A 78 -43.10 -18.73 24.76
CA ARG A 78 -42.87 -19.62 23.61
C ARG A 78 -42.32 -18.87 22.37
N GLY A 79 -41.26 -19.43 21.78
CA GLY A 79 -40.66 -18.90 20.55
C GLY A 79 -39.73 -17.71 20.77
N LYS A 80 -39.26 -17.48 22.00
CA LYS A 80 -38.24 -16.48 22.33
C LYS A 80 -37.09 -17.13 23.13
N GLN A 81 -35.89 -16.57 23.00
CA GLN A 81 -34.70 -16.90 23.79
C GLN A 81 -34.17 -15.64 24.47
N CYS A 82 -33.55 -15.84 25.63
CA CYS A 82 -32.93 -14.77 26.38
C CYS A 82 -31.55 -14.49 25.78
N VAL A 83 -31.43 -13.35 25.09
CA VAL A 83 -30.16 -12.93 24.48
C VAL A 83 -29.51 -11.83 25.31
N GLN A 84 -28.18 -11.87 25.35
CA GLN A 84 -27.39 -10.81 25.95
C GLN A 84 -27.00 -9.79 24.87
N ASP A 85 -27.56 -8.59 24.97
CA ASP A 85 -27.20 -7.47 24.11
C ASP A 85 -26.48 -6.41 24.95
N GLY A 86 -25.15 -6.44 24.89
CA GLY A 86 -24.30 -5.66 25.78
C GLY A 86 -24.53 -6.02 27.27
N CYS A 87 -25.05 -5.06 28.05
CA CYS A 87 -25.39 -5.27 29.46
C CYS A 87 -26.87 -5.60 29.70
N GLN A 88 -27.71 -5.54 28.67
CA GLN A 88 -29.13 -5.88 28.74
C GLN A 88 -29.33 -7.38 28.49
N ARG A 89 -30.34 -7.95 29.15
CA ARG A 89 -30.85 -9.28 28.82
C ARG A 89 -32.30 -9.14 28.39
N VAL A 90 -32.58 -9.47 27.14
CA VAL A 90 -33.87 -9.23 26.49
C VAL A 90 -34.40 -10.49 25.83
N CYS A 91 -35.72 -10.64 25.80
CA CYS A 91 -36.37 -11.77 25.16
C CYS A 91 -36.50 -11.55 23.64
N SER A 92 -35.56 -12.09 22.88
CA SER A 92 -35.60 -12.03 21.41
C SER A 92 -36.31 -13.24 20.82
N PRO A 93 -37.03 -13.11 19.70
CA PRO A 93 -37.58 -14.26 18.99
C PRO A 93 -36.49 -15.31 18.73
N LEU A 94 -36.77 -16.56 19.06
CA LEU A 94 -36.05 -17.69 18.51
C LEU A 94 -36.28 -17.59 17.00
N MET A 95 -35.25 -17.21 16.25
CA MET A 95 -35.10 -17.64 14.87
C MET A 95 -35.17 -19.15 14.95
N SER A 96 -36.39 -19.65 14.78
CA SER A 96 -36.68 -21.05 14.96
C SER A 96 -35.80 -21.75 13.95
N VAL A 97 -35.14 -22.83 14.38
CA VAL A 97 -34.85 -23.92 13.45
C VAL A 97 -36.17 -24.17 12.73
N GLY A 98 -36.29 -23.68 11.50
CA GLY A 98 -37.47 -23.92 10.69
C GLY A 98 -37.60 -25.42 10.59
N VAL A 99 -38.78 -25.97 10.89
CA VAL A 99 -39.06 -27.34 10.46
C VAL A 99 -38.94 -27.29 8.95
N CYS A 100 -37.87 -27.88 8.42
CA CYS A 100 -37.62 -27.88 7.00
C CYS A 100 -38.75 -28.67 6.33
N VAL A 101 -39.48 -28.00 5.45
CA VAL A 101 -40.56 -28.64 4.68
C VAL A 101 -39.97 -29.08 3.35
N ASP A 102 -39.71 -30.38 3.22
CA ASP A 102 -39.33 -31.00 1.95
C ASP A 102 -40.59 -31.31 1.13
N GLN A 103 -40.75 -30.62 0.01
CA GLN A 103 -41.81 -30.89 -0.98
C GLN A 103 -41.39 -31.94 -2.01
N CYS A 104 -40.08 -32.15 -2.18
CA CYS A 104 -39.51 -33.11 -3.12
C CYS A 104 -38.21 -33.70 -2.57
N ARG A 105 -37.86 -34.92 -2.99
CA ARG A 105 -36.54 -35.53 -2.77
C ARG A 105 -35.71 -35.56 -4.06
N GLY A 106 -36.36 -35.51 -5.22
CA GLY A 106 -35.72 -35.38 -6.52
C GLY A 106 -36.65 -34.79 -7.57
N ASP A 107 -36.11 -34.48 -8.74
CA ASP A 107 -36.85 -33.82 -9.84
C ASP A 107 -38.10 -34.60 -10.29
N GLN A 108 -38.10 -35.92 -10.10
CA GLN A 108 -39.23 -36.80 -10.42
C GLN A 108 -40.48 -36.56 -9.54
N ASP A 109 -40.30 -35.96 -8.36
CA ASP A 109 -41.41 -35.65 -7.45
C ASP A 109 -42.13 -34.34 -7.86
N CYS A 110 -41.57 -33.62 -8.82
CA CYS A 110 -42.08 -32.34 -9.31
C CYS A 110 -42.83 -32.49 -10.63
N ALA A 111 -43.69 -31.51 -10.95
CA ALA A 111 -44.44 -31.53 -12.19
C ALA A 111 -43.53 -31.33 -13.42
N ALA A 112 -44.03 -31.71 -14.62
CA ALA A 112 -43.27 -31.55 -15.85
C ALA A 112 -42.85 -30.09 -16.05
N GLY A 113 -41.54 -29.85 -16.17
CA GLY A 113 -40.97 -28.50 -16.29
C GLY A 113 -40.54 -27.87 -14.96
N GLU A 114 -40.57 -28.61 -13.85
CA GLU A 114 -40.03 -28.22 -12.55
C GLU A 114 -38.79 -29.04 -12.16
N LYS A 115 -37.98 -28.51 -11.25
CA LYS A 115 -36.84 -29.19 -10.63
C LYS A 115 -36.89 -29.05 -9.12
N CYS A 116 -36.37 -30.07 -8.44
CA CYS A 116 -36.26 -30.11 -7.01
C CYS A 116 -35.01 -29.35 -6.57
N VAL A 117 -35.19 -28.16 -6.00
CA VAL A 117 -34.08 -27.28 -5.60
C VAL A 117 -34.03 -27.13 -4.09
N SER A 118 -32.81 -27.09 -3.54
CA SER A 118 -32.63 -26.86 -2.10
C SER A 118 -32.82 -25.37 -1.77
N ASN A 119 -33.65 -25.08 -0.77
CA ASN A 119 -33.84 -23.74 -0.23
C ASN A 119 -33.03 -23.47 1.05
N GLY A 120 -32.02 -24.30 1.32
CA GLY A 120 -31.13 -24.20 2.48
C GLY A 120 -31.62 -24.94 3.73
N CYS A 121 -32.93 -25.12 3.90
CA CYS A 121 -33.49 -25.94 4.98
C CYS A 121 -34.03 -27.27 4.44
N GLY A 122 -34.73 -27.25 3.31
CA GLY A 122 -35.26 -28.43 2.64
C GLY A 122 -35.23 -28.28 1.13
N HIS A 123 -36.17 -28.94 0.46
CA HIS A 123 -36.27 -28.96 -0.99
C HIS A 123 -37.68 -28.56 -1.47
N VAL A 124 -37.74 -27.75 -2.52
CA VAL A 124 -38.99 -27.26 -3.11
C VAL A 124 -38.97 -27.47 -4.63
N CYS A 125 -40.13 -27.82 -5.21
CA CYS A 125 -40.28 -27.84 -6.66
C CYS A 125 -40.34 -26.40 -7.17
N SER A 126 -39.38 -26.03 -8.01
CA SER A 126 -39.37 -24.74 -8.70
C SER A 126 -39.40 -24.96 -10.20
N PRO A 127 -40.02 -24.05 -10.97
CA PRO A 127 -39.92 -24.10 -12.43
C PRO A 127 -38.46 -24.31 -12.82
N ALA A 128 -38.18 -25.37 -13.58
CA ALA A 128 -36.88 -25.56 -14.20
C ALA A 128 -36.59 -24.23 -14.90
N PRO A 129 -35.41 -23.60 -14.65
CA PRO A 129 -35.07 -22.41 -15.38
C PRO A 129 -35.25 -22.78 -16.84
N GLN A 130 -36.23 -22.15 -17.48
CA GLN A 130 -36.41 -22.27 -18.91
C GLN A 130 -35.02 -22.02 -19.44
N ALA A 131 -34.53 -22.93 -20.29
CA ALA A 131 -33.36 -22.63 -21.09
C ALA A 131 -33.75 -21.42 -21.94
N SER A 132 -33.68 -20.23 -21.35
CA SER A 132 -33.53 -18.99 -22.05
C SER A 132 -32.20 -19.21 -22.75
N ILE A 133 -32.31 -19.59 -24.02
CA ILE A 133 -31.17 -19.66 -24.92
C ILE A 133 -30.43 -18.35 -24.71
N CYS A 134 -29.24 -18.43 -24.14
CA CYS A 134 -28.45 -17.26 -23.80
C CYS A 134 -28.29 -16.42 -25.08
N GLU A 135 -28.77 -15.19 -25.07
CA GLU A 135 -28.55 -14.29 -26.18
C GLU A 135 -27.18 -13.66 -26.01
N PHE A 136 -26.23 -14.07 -26.87
CA PHE A 136 -24.87 -13.59 -26.87
C PHE A 136 -24.66 -12.57 -27.98
N GLN A 137 -24.84 -11.29 -27.66
CA GLN A 137 -24.53 -10.18 -28.58
C GLN A 137 -23.02 -9.88 -28.63
N CYS A 138 -22.28 -10.27 -27.58
CA CYS A 138 -20.84 -10.07 -27.49
C CYS A 138 -20.16 -11.21 -26.70
N PHE A 139 -18.90 -11.47 -26.99
CA PHE A 139 -18.06 -12.34 -26.16
C PHE A 139 -16.95 -11.56 -25.45
N ARG A 140 -16.52 -10.43 -26.02
CA ARG A 140 -15.48 -9.53 -25.51
C ARG A 140 -15.86 -8.07 -25.79
N ASP A 141 -15.28 -7.13 -25.06
CA ASP A 141 -15.60 -5.69 -25.19
C ASP A 141 -15.41 -5.14 -26.62
N ARG A 142 -14.44 -5.69 -27.36
CA ARG A 142 -14.20 -5.32 -28.76
C ARG A 142 -15.37 -5.58 -29.70
N ASP A 143 -16.28 -6.48 -29.34
CA ASP A 143 -17.45 -6.81 -30.15
C ASP A 143 -18.52 -5.71 -30.07
N CYS A 144 -18.44 -4.82 -29.06
CA CYS A 144 -19.47 -3.83 -28.73
C CYS A 144 -19.25 -2.44 -29.34
N GLY A 145 -18.20 -2.26 -30.15
CA GLY A 145 -17.86 -0.94 -30.71
C GLY A 145 -17.32 0.04 -29.67
N ALA A 146 -16.99 1.26 -30.11
CA ALA A 146 -16.35 2.26 -29.23
C ALA A 146 -17.29 2.72 -28.10
N GLY A 147 -16.75 2.80 -26.87
CA GLY A 147 -17.48 3.32 -25.70
C GLY A 147 -18.47 2.34 -25.05
N ARG A 148 -18.46 1.06 -25.45
CA ARG A 148 -19.29 0.01 -24.87
C ARG A 148 -18.43 -1.14 -24.35
N GLN A 149 -18.93 -1.86 -23.36
CA GLN A 149 -18.30 -3.06 -22.79
C GLN A 149 -19.31 -4.22 -22.82
N CYS A 150 -18.78 -5.44 -22.91
CA CYS A 150 -19.58 -6.64 -22.90
C CYS A 150 -19.87 -7.03 -21.45
N VAL A 151 -21.12 -6.88 -21.01
CA VAL A 151 -21.53 -7.23 -19.64
C VAL A 151 -22.39 -8.48 -19.63
N SER A 152 -22.33 -9.21 -18.52
CA SER A 152 -23.17 -10.37 -18.26
C SER A 152 -24.43 -9.96 -17.50
N GLU A 153 -25.59 -10.06 -18.14
CA GLU A 153 -26.90 -9.87 -17.52
C GLU A 153 -27.55 -11.25 -17.36
N GLY A 154 -27.30 -11.90 -16.23
CA GLY A 154 -27.64 -13.31 -16.02
C GLY A 154 -26.83 -14.23 -16.95
N CYS A 155 -27.53 -15.00 -17.80
CA CYS A 155 -26.89 -15.87 -18.79
C CYS A 155 -26.57 -15.16 -20.13
N ASN A 156 -27.12 -13.96 -20.34
CA ASN A 156 -26.96 -13.19 -21.57
C ASN A 156 -25.66 -12.38 -21.57
N ARG A 157 -25.13 -12.09 -22.76
CA ARG A 157 -24.03 -11.13 -22.93
C ARG A 157 -24.47 -10.01 -23.84
N VAL A 158 -24.51 -8.79 -23.30
CA VAL A 158 -25.04 -7.61 -23.98
C VAL A 158 -24.03 -6.45 -23.93
N CYS A 159 -24.11 -5.58 -24.93
CA CYS A 159 -23.21 -4.42 -25.06
C CYS A 159 -23.76 -3.20 -24.33
N SER A 160 -23.29 -2.99 -23.11
CA SER A 160 -23.69 -1.85 -22.28
C SER A 160 -22.72 -0.67 -22.42
N PRO A 161 -23.19 0.58 -22.22
CA PRO A 161 -22.30 1.73 -22.11
C PRO A 161 -21.23 1.44 -21.07
N ALA A 162 -19.96 1.59 -21.44
CA ALA A 162 -18.90 1.41 -20.48
C ALA A 162 -18.97 2.54 -19.44
N PRO A 163 -18.60 2.29 -18.17
CA PRO A 163 -18.73 3.28 -17.11
C PRO A 163 -17.96 4.52 -17.53
N GLU A 164 -18.43 5.69 -17.12
CA GLU A 164 -18.04 7.04 -17.59
C GLU A 164 -16.52 7.36 -17.54
N ALA A 165 -15.68 6.42 -17.10
CA ALA A 165 -14.23 6.42 -17.31
C ALA A 165 -13.78 6.15 -18.76
N SER A 166 -14.69 5.82 -19.69
CA SER A 166 -14.34 5.37 -21.06
C SER A 166 -14.94 6.21 -22.20
N ILE A 167 -15.73 7.24 -21.89
CA ILE A 167 -15.97 8.35 -22.83
C ILE A 167 -14.84 9.38 -22.61
N GLY A 168 -13.60 8.95 -22.80
CA GLY A 168 -12.50 9.88 -22.93
C GLY A 168 -12.42 10.34 -24.37
N ILE A 169 -12.93 11.54 -24.70
CA ILE A 169 -12.39 12.22 -25.89
C ILE A 169 -10.89 12.30 -25.67
N CYS A 170 -10.12 11.54 -26.45
CA CYS A 170 -8.69 11.43 -26.25
C CYS A 170 -8.05 12.79 -26.57
N VAL A 171 -7.65 13.53 -25.54
CA VAL A 171 -7.02 14.83 -25.72
C VAL A 171 -5.54 14.59 -26.03
N GLN A 172 -5.14 14.83 -27.28
CA GLN A 172 -3.74 14.76 -27.72
C GLN A 172 -3.11 16.16 -27.66
N ARG A 173 -2.73 16.60 -26.46
CA ARG A 173 -2.09 17.90 -26.25
C ARG A 173 -0.59 17.89 -26.56
N CYS A 174 0.04 16.72 -26.58
CA CYS A 174 1.45 16.55 -26.88
C CYS A 174 1.71 15.20 -27.59
N ARG A 175 2.70 15.16 -28.48
CA ARG A 175 3.22 13.94 -29.11
C ARG A 175 4.48 13.45 -28.40
N GLY A 176 5.34 14.36 -27.94
CA GLY A 176 6.56 14.10 -27.17
C GLY A 176 6.81 15.16 -26.09
N HIS A 177 7.85 14.96 -25.28
CA HIS A 177 8.15 15.86 -24.15
C HIS A 177 8.51 17.29 -24.61
N TRP A 178 9.06 17.43 -25.82
CA TRP A 178 9.39 18.71 -26.45
C TRP A 178 8.17 19.57 -26.83
N ASP A 179 6.96 18.99 -26.86
CA ASP A 179 5.73 19.74 -27.10
C ASP A 179 5.21 20.45 -25.83
N CYS A 180 5.86 20.21 -24.67
CA CYS A 180 5.47 20.76 -23.38
C CYS A 180 6.43 21.87 -22.92
N GLY A 181 5.93 22.79 -22.10
CA GLY A 181 6.72 23.89 -21.54
C GLY A 181 7.79 23.43 -20.54
N ALA A 182 8.69 24.34 -20.16
CA ALA A 182 9.76 24.06 -19.22
C ALA A 182 9.23 23.49 -17.89
N GLY A 183 9.79 22.36 -17.46
CA GLY A 183 9.37 21.68 -16.23
C GLY A 183 8.15 20.77 -16.38
N GLU A 184 7.62 20.61 -17.59
CA GLU A 184 6.54 19.68 -17.88
C GLU A 184 7.02 18.52 -18.77
N ARG A 185 6.33 17.38 -18.68
CA ARG A 185 6.57 16.27 -19.61
C ARG A 185 5.25 15.74 -20.15
N CYS A 186 5.27 15.38 -21.43
CA CYS A 186 4.15 14.68 -22.05
C CYS A 186 3.96 13.31 -21.40
N ILE A 187 2.82 13.09 -20.75
CA ILE A 187 2.46 11.81 -20.13
C ILE A 187 1.21 11.23 -20.78
N ARG A 188 1.09 9.90 -20.72
CA ARG A 188 -0.12 9.19 -21.15
C ARG A 188 -1.05 9.03 -19.96
N ARG A 189 -2.28 9.53 -20.07
CA ARG A 189 -3.38 9.28 -19.12
C ARG A 189 -4.53 8.63 -19.89
N GLY A 190 -4.65 7.30 -19.79
CA GLY A 190 -5.57 6.53 -20.62
C GLY A 190 -5.22 6.68 -22.11
N CYS A 191 -6.19 7.07 -22.94
CA CYS A 191 -5.96 7.36 -24.36
C CYS A 191 -5.47 8.79 -24.64
N SER A 192 -5.47 9.68 -23.63
CA SER A 192 -5.04 11.08 -23.76
C SER A 192 -3.54 11.25 -23.54
N ARG A 193 -2.92 12.20 -24.25
CA ARG A 193 -1.55 12.67 -24.04
C ARG A 193 -1.58 14.12 -23.59
N VAL A 194 -1.12 14.39 -22.37
CA VAL A 194 -1.19 15.71 -21.74
C VAL A 194 0.15 16.12 -21.16
N CYS A 195 0.44 17.41 -21.18
CA CYS A 195 1.59 17.96 -20.46
C CYS A 195 1.25 17.99 -18.97
N SER A 196 2.12 17.40 -18.16
CA SER A 196 1.99 17.43 -16.70
C SER A 196 3.26 18.04 -16.12
N PRO A 197 3.13 18.94 -15.12
CA PRO A 197 4.29 19.40 -14.38
C PRO A 197 5.00 18.21 -13.77
N VAL A 198 6.32 18.21 -13.87
CA VAL A 198 7.17 17.29 -13.13
C VAL A 198 7.06 17.70 -11.67
N ARG A 199 6.14 17.07 -10.92
CA ARG A 199 6.15 17.18 -9.46
C ARG A 199 7.41 16.49 -8.96
N THR A 200 8.50 17.24 -8.82
CA THR A 200 9.63 16.87 -7.97
C THR A 200 9.18 17.00 -6.51
N ALA A 201 8.21 16.20 -6.10
CA ALA A 201 7.94 15.96 -4.69
C ALA A 201 8.93 14.89 -4.24
N GLY A 202 10.03 15.31 -3.60
CA GLY A 202 10.89 14.40 -2.82
C GLY A 202 11.55 13.24 -3.56
N VAL A 203 11.75 13.33 -4.87
CA VAL A 203 12.59 12.37 -5.60
C VAL A 203 14.00 12.95 -5.59
N GLY A 204 14.85 12.49 -4.68
CA GLY A 204 16.27 12.49 -4.99
C GLY A 204 16.39 11.71 -6.29
N ILE A 205 16.77 12.37 -7.39
CA ILE A 205 17.02 11.67 -8.65
C ILE A 205 18.16 10.70 -8.33
N CYS A 206 17.82 9.43 -8.26
CA CYS A 206 18.82 8.40 -8.08
C CYS A 206 19.66 8.39 -9.36
N LEU A 207 20.87 8.94 -9.29
CA LEU A 207 21.79 8.93 -10.40
C LEU A 207 22.46 7.56 -10.45
N ASP A 208 22.14 6.79 -11.48
CA ASP A 208 22.85 5.57 -11.81
C ASP A 208 24.14 5.96 -12.56
N GLN A 209 25.29 5.79 -11.91
CA GLN A 209 26.61 5.94 -12.52
C GLN A 209 26.98 4.72 -13.39
N CYS A 210 26.34 3.58 -13.15
CA CYS A 210 26.55 2.33 -13.86
C CYS A 210 25.24 1.55 -13.99
N GLN A 211 25.08 0.79 -15.06
CA GLN A 211 23.97 -0.15 -15.25
C GLN A 211 24.40 -1.60 -14.97
N GLY A 212 25.68 -1.92 -15.17
CA GLY A 212 26.27 -3.22 -14.91
C GLY A 212 27.73 -3.13 -14.50
N HIS A 213 28.29 -4.25 -14.03
CA HIS A 213 29.67 -4.29 -13.53
C HIS A 213 30.73 -3.92 -14.58
N ARG A 214 30.42 -4.08 -15.88
CA ARG A 214 31.32 -3.74 -16.99
C ARG A 214 31.42 -2.25 -17.27
N ASP A 215 30.48 -1.46 -16.75
CA ASP A 215 30.49 0.00 -16.89
C ASP A 215 31.46 0.68 -15.91
N CYS A 216 31.99 -0.11 -14.97
CA CYS A 216 32.90 0.35 -13.93
C CYS A 216 34.37 0.02 -14.29
N PRO A 217 35.33 0.88 -13.89
CA PRO A 217 36.75 0.64 -14.13
C PRO A 217 37.23 -0.62 -13.40
N ALA A 218 38.34 -1.20 -13.87
CA ALA A 218 38.95 -2.39 -13.30
C ALA A 218 39.17 -2.24 -11.77
N GLY A 219 38.77 -3.25 -11.00
CA GLY A 219 38.80 -3.23 -9.53
C GLY A 219 37.58 -2.60 -8.87
N SER A 220 36.52 -2.30 -9.62
CA SER A 220 35.23 -1.82 -9.07
C SER A 220 34.04 -2.51 -9.72
N ARG A 221 32.91 -2.55 -9.00
CA ARG A 221 31.67 -3.17 -9.44
C ARG A 221 30.50 -2.25 -9.19
N CYS A 222 29.55 -2.32 -10.11
CA CYS A 222 28.28 -1.64 -9.97
C CYS A 222 27.47 -2.24 -8.81
N VAL A 223 27.14 -1.42 -7.81
CA VAL A 223 26.35 -1.82 -6.63
C VAL A 223 25.23 -0.83 -6.40
N SER A 224 24.11 -1.30 -5.83
CA SER A 224 22.98 -0.44 -5.45
C SER A 224 23.22 0.16 -4.08
N ASN A 225 23.04 1.48 -3.94
CA ASN A 225 23.10 2.18 -2.66
C ASN A 225 21.70 2.45 -2.06
N GLY A 226 20.67 1.74 -2.54
CA GLY A 226 19.28 1.87 -2.09
C GLY A 226 18.47 2.95 -2.82
N CYS A 227 19.12 3.93 -3.43
CA CYS A 227 18.47 4.90 -4.34
C CYS A 227 18.83 4.55 -5.79
N GLY A 228 20.12 4.49 -6.11
CA GLY A 228 20.64 4.22 -7.46
C GLY A 228 21.85 3.29 -7.44
N ARG A 229 22.59 3.28 -8.54
CA ARG A 229 23.76 2.43 -8.75
C ARG A 229 25.05 3.23 -8.86
N VAL A 230 26.06 2.81 -8.11
CA VAL A 230 27.38 3.45 -8.07
C VAL A 230 28.47 2.39 -8.27
N CYS A 231 29.59 2.78 -8.90
CA CYS A 231 30.76 1.92 -8.96
C CYS A 231 31.46 1.94 -7.60
N SER A 232 31.33 0.86 -6.85
CA SER A 232 32.05 0.68 -5.59
C SER A 232 33.29 -0.17 -5.83
N PRO A 233 34.46 0.15 -5.23
CA PRO A 233 35.62 -0.71 -5.31
C PRO A 233 35.24 -2.11 -4.83
N THR A 234 35.62 -3.11 -5.60
CA THR A 234 35.46 -4.48 -5.15
C THR A 234 36.43 -4.69 -4.02
N GLN A 235 35.95 -5.20 -2.88
CA GLN A 235 36.80 -5.90 -1.90
C GLN A 235 37.36 -7.23 -2.48
N ASP A 236 37.41 -7.35 -3.80
CA ASP A 236 38.14 -8.38 -4.48
C ASP A 236 39.62 -8.06 -4.28
N ARG A 237 40.18 -8.68 -3.24
CA ARG A 237 41.58 -8.54 -2.81
C ARG A 237 42.60 -8.89 -3.90
N ARG A 238 42.13 -9.24 -5.09
CA ARG A 238 42.90 -9.46 -6.32
C ARG A 238 43.27 -8.15 -7.03
N ALA A 239 42.46 -7.09 -6.91
CA ALA A 239 42.78 -5.78 -7.51
C ALA A 239 43.87 -5.01 -6.73
N GLU A 240 44.04 -5.33 -5.44
CA GLU A 240 45.12 -4.82 -4.60
C GLU A 240 46.36 -5.72 -4.61
N GLN A 241 46.39 -6.81 -5.38
CA GLN A 241 47.56 -7.68 -5.45
C GLN A 241 48.51 -7.24 -6.56
N ARG A 242 49.64 -6.64 -6.16
CA ARG A 242 50.75 -6.38 -7.08
C ARG A 242 51.36 -7.72 -7.53
N PRO A 243 51.92 -7.85 -8.75
CA PRO A 243 52.56 -9.10 -9.19
C PRO A 243 53.67 -9.57 -8.23
N GLY A 244 53.85 -10.88 -8.12
CA GLY A 244 54.86 -11.52 -7.27
C GLY A 244 54.31 -12.17 -5.98
N THR A 245 55.11 -13.05 -5.37
CA THR A 245 54.74 -13.87 -4.21
C THR A 245 55.40 -13.33 -2.95
N CYS A 246 54.72 -13.42 -1.81
CA CYS A 246 55.36 -13.11 -0.51
C CYS A 246 56.50 -14.09 -0.22
N PRO A 247 57.64 -13.62 0.31
CA PRO A 247 58.73 -14.51 0.69
C PRO A 247 58.27 -15.44 1.81
N ARG A 248 58.75 -16.68 1.77
CA ARG A 248 58.40 -17.71 2.76
C ARG A 248 58.93 -17.32 4.13
N VAL A 249 58.06 -17.40 5.13
CA VAL A 249 58.45 -17.29 6.55
C VAL A 249 59.01 -18.64 7.00
N PRO A 250 60.24 -18.71 7.56
CA PRO A 250 60.80 -19.94 8.09
C PRO A 250 59.91 -20.56 9.19
N GLU A 251 59.78 -21.89 9.18
CA GLU A 251 58.96 -22.60 10.17
C GLU A 251 59.45 -22.34 11.59
N GLY A 252 58.54 -21.93 12.48
CA GLY A 252 58.84 -21.63 13.89
C GLY A 252 59.30 -20.20 14.20
N MET A 253 59.48 -19.33 13.19
CA MET A 253 59.73 -17.90 13.38
C MET A 253 58.45 -17.09 13.17
N PHE A 254 58.04 -16.33 14.19
CA PHE A 254 56.95 -15.37 14.10
C PHE A 254 57.50 -13.96 14.18
N GLY A 255 57.14 -13.10 13.23
CA GLY A 255 57.42 -11.68 13.31
C GLY A 255 56.58 -11.00 14.40
N THR A 256 56.78 -9.68 14.58
CA THR A 256 55.96 -8.90 15.52
C THR A 256 54.48 -8.98 15.12
N CYS A 257 53.62 -9.31 16.09
CA CYS A 257 52.16 -9.33 15.96
C CYS A 257 51.58 -7.92 15.84
N ASN A 258 51.80 -7.27 14.71
CA ASN A 258 51.27 -5.95 14.41
C ASN A 258 50.80 -5.89 12.96
N GLU A 259 49.62 -5.32 12.74
CA GLU A 259 49.01 -5.15 11.42
C GLU A 259 49.49 -3.82 10.81
N ARG A 260 50.68 -3.82 10.20
CA ARG A 260 51.27 -2.60 9.63
C ARG A 260 50.75 -2.25 8.24
N CYS A 261 50.02 -3.17 7.60
CA CYS A 261 49.43 -2.97 6.28
C CYS A 261 48.14 -3.80 6.16
N THR A 262 47.18 -3.33 5.36
CA THR A 262 45.92 -4.04 5.11
C THR A 262 45.87 -4.68 3.72
N GLY A 263 46.65 -4.16 2.77
CA GLY A 263 46.85 -4.70 1.42
C GLY A 263 48.09 -4.09 0.74
N ASP A 264 48.46 -4.53 -0.47
CA ASP A 264 49.69 -4.05 -1.13
C ASP A 264 49.63 -2.54 -1.45
N GLY A 265 48.42 -1.99 -1.59
CA GLY A 265 48.19 -0.55 -1.74
C GLY A 265 48.62 0.28 -0.53
N SER A 266 48.66 -0.32 0.67
CA SER A 266 49.18 0.31 1.88
C SER A 266 50.72 0.36 1.93
N CYS A 267 51.39 -0.31 0.98
CA CYS A 267 52.83 -0.44 0.95
C CYS A 267 53.47 0.48 -0.10
N PRO A 268 54.70 0.96 0.15
CA PRO A 268 55.47 1.73 -0.83
C PRO A 268 55.56 0.99 -2.16
N PRO A 269 55.73 1.72 -3.29
CA PRO A 269 55.88 1.10 -4.60
C PRO A 269 56.90 -0.06 -4.60
N GLY A 270 56.54 -1.19 -5.22
CA GLY A 270 57.41 -2.37 -5.30
C GLY A 270 57.36 -3.32 -4.11
N GLN A 271 56.51 -3.08 -3.10
CA GLN A 271 56.31 -3.98 -1.96
C GLN A 271 54.89 -4.53 -1.89
N LYS A 272 54.71 -5.69 -1.26
CA LYS A 272 53.44 -6.35 -0.98
C LYS A 272 53.19 -6.43 0.52
N CYS A 273 51.92 -6.47 0.92
CA CYS A 273 51.54 -6.69 2.31
C CYS A 273 51.52 -8.19 2.61
N CYS A 274 52.54 -8.66 3.33
CA CYS A 274 52.76 -10.09 3.58
C CYS A 274 52.55 -10.43 5.05
N SER A 275 52.04 -11.64 5.31
CA SER A 275 51.98 -12.15 6.68
C SER A 275 53.38 -12.58 7.13
N ASN A 276 53.73 -12.21 8.36
CA ASN A 276 54.99 -12.63 9.00
C ASN A 276 54.79 -13.77 10.01
N GLY A 277 53.67 -14.49 9.92
CA GLY A 277 53.28 -15.56 10.84
C GLY A 277 52.43 -15.13 12.04
N CYS A 278 52.41 -13.84 12.42
CA CYS A 278 51.52 -13.33 13.48
C CYS A 278 50.74 -12.06 13.11
N GLY A 279 51.34 -11.15 12.35
CA GLY A 279 50.72 -9.96 11.80
C GLY A 279 51.07 -9.76 10.34
N LYS A 280 51.03 -8.51 9.86
CA LYS A 280 51.32 -8.15 8.47
C LYS A 280 52.31 -7.01 8.35
N SER A 281 53.20 -7.12 7.38
CA SER A 281 54.22 -6.11 7.08
C SER A 281 54.48 -6.01 5.58
N CYS A 282 54.87 -4.82 5.13
CA CYS A 282 55.28 -4.60 3.75
C CYS A 282 56.62 -5.28 3.48
N GLN A 283 56.66 -6.11 2.44
CA GLN A 283 57.81 -6.91 2.07
C GLN A 283 58.03 -6.88 0.55
N VAL A 284 59.28 -6.95 0.12
CA VAL A 284 59.61 -7.07 -1.31
C VAL A 284 59.15 -8.46 -1.79
N PRO A 285 58.37 -8.54 -2.88
CA PRO A 285 57.91 -9.82 -3.41
C PRO A 285 59.01 -10.58 -4.14
N ASP A 286 58.93 -11.91 -4.08
CA ASP A 286 59.67 -12.79 -4.97
C ASP A 286 58.97 -12.78 -6.35
N LEU A 287 59.70 -12.38 -7.39
CA LEU A 287 59.20 -12.35 -8.76
C LEU A 287 59.29 -13.76 -9.35
N ASP A 288 58.21 -14.52 -9.25
CA ASP A 288 58.12 -15.83 -9.90
C ASP A 288 57.44 -15.68 -11.27
N PHE A 289 58.22 -15.83 -12.35
CA PHE A 289 57.72 -15.83 -13.73
C PHE A 289 57.07 -17.19 -14.04
N THR A 290 55.81 -17.37 -13.66
CA THR A 290 54.96 -18.40 -14.27
C THR A 290 53.67 -17.76 -14.76
N ILE A 291 53.71 -17.37 -16.05
CA ILE A 291 52.53 -17.00 -16.80
C ILE A 291 51.79 -18.30 -17.11
N SER A 292 50.69 -18.60 -16.41
CA SER A 292 49.70 -19.56 -16.91
C SER A 292 48.97 -18.93 -18.08
N LEU A 293 49.50 -19.12 -19.28
CA LEU A 293 48.72 -19.19 -20.51
C LEU A 293 47.91 -20.48 -20.41
N ASP A 294 46.61 -20.37 -20.12
CA ASP A 294 45.51 -21.28 -20.44
C ASP A 294 44.27 -20.65 -19.75
N ASP A 295 43.35 -20.01 -20.46
CA ASP A 295 42.17 -20.69 -20.99
C ASP A 295 41.51 -19.83 -22.09
N LYS A 296 41.23 -20.45 -23.23
CA LYS A 296 40.60 -19.88 -24.42
C LYS A 296 39.22 -20.50 -24.59
#